data_AF-A0A959UYE4-F1
#
_entry.id   AF-A0A959UYE4-F1
#
_cell.length_a   1.000
_cell.length_b   1.000
_cell.length_c   1.000
_cell.angle_alpha   90.00
_cell.angle_beta   90.00
_cell.angle_gamma   90.00
#
_symmetry.space_group_name_H-M   'P 1'
#
loop_
_entity.id
_entity.type
_entity.pdbx_description
1 polymer ?
#
loop_
_entity_poly.entity_id
_entity_poly.type
_entity_poly.pdbx_seq_one_letter_code
_entity_poly.pdbx_strand_id
1 'polypeptide(L)'
;MAFVEQEDVLTTFEGLAKHLFRSIHGLEFNEPFPRMTFTEAMRDYGCDKPDLRFGMKFHELNDLAQGIGFTVLDAPGQVDGINDTGRAGWSRKQTDAPYHY
;
A
#
# COMPACT_ATOMS: atom_id res chain seq x y z
N MET A 1 7.77 8.13 28.56
CA MET A 1 8.91 9.04 28.26
C MET A 1 8.41 10.46 28.49
N ALA A 2 9.21 11.34 29.09
CA ALA A 2 8.81 12.73 29.34
C ALA A 2 9.83 13.67 28.68
N PHE A 3 9.35 14.81 28.15
CA PHE A 3 10.18 15.81 27.44
C PHE A 3 10.90 15.25 26.19
N VAL A 4 10.16 14.55 25.33
CA VAL A 4 10.69 13.91 24.12
C VAL A 4 9.94 14.35 22.87
N GLU A 5 10.59 14.23 21.73
CA GLU A 5 10.01 14.46 20.41
C GLU A 5 9.45 13.15 19.81
N GLN A 6 8.74 13.26 18.68
CA GLN A 6 8.18 12.10 17.99
C GLN A 6 9.26 11.06 17.62
N GLU A 7 10.44 11.54 17.21
CA GLU A 7 11.54 10.70 16.76
C GLU A 7 12.10 9.79 17.86
N ASP A 8 12.18 10.32 19.08
CA ASP A 8 12.69 9.58 20.24
C ASP A 8 11.80 8.38 20.54
N VAL A 9 10.49 8.58 20.47
CA VAL A 9 9.48 7.54 20.70
C VAL A 9 9.57 6.47 19.61
N LEU A 10 9.57 6.88 18.34
CA LEU A 10 9.65 5.95 17.20
C LEU A 10 10.94 5.12 17.26
N THR A 11 12.09 5.75 17.49
CA THR A 11 13.39 5.07 17.55
C THR A 11 13.43 4.06 18.71
N THR A 12 12.88 4.42 19.87
CA THR A 12 12.84 3.54 21.04
C THR A 12 12.02 2.27 20.76
N PHE A 13 10.81 2.42 20.21
CA PHE A 13 9.94 1.28 19.90
C PHE A 13 10.44 0.47 18.69
N GLU A 14 11.07 1.11 17.71
CA GLU A 14 11.73 0.41 16.61
C GLU A 14 12.87 -0.48 17.14
N GLY A 15 13.69 0.03 18.06
CA GLY A 15 14.74 -0.74 18.72
C GLY A 15 14.20 -1.97 19.46
N LEU A 16 13.06 -1.82 20.16
CA LEU A 16 12.36 -2.93 20.79
C LEU A 16 11.89 -3.96 19.75
N ALA A 17 11.24 -3.52 18.67
CA ALA A 17 10.76 -4.41 17.62
C ALA A 17 11.92 -5.21 16.98
N LYS A 18 13.02 -4.52 16.62
CA LYS A 18 14.25 -5.16 16.10
C LYS A 18 14.80 -6.20 17.08
N HIS A 19 14.84 -5.88 18.37
CA HIS A 19 15.27 -6.82 19.40
C HIS A 19 14.36 -8.06 19.46
N LEU A 20 13.03 -7.89 19.42
CA LEU A 20 12.08 -9.01 19.44
C LEU A 20 12.24 -9.92 18.22
N PHE A 21 12.37 -9.36 17.01
CA PHE A 21 12.60 -10.16 15.82
C PHE A 21 13.91 -10.95 15.88
N ARG A 22 14.99 -10.35 16.40
CA ARG A 22 16.25 -11.07 16.59
C ARG A 22 16.11 -12.19 17.62
N SER A 23 15.49 -11.91 18.76
CA SER A 23 15.38 -12.88 19.86
C SER A 23 14.43 -14.04 19.57
N ILE A 24 13.34 -13.80 18.83
CA ILE A 24 12.30 -14.80 18.54
C ILE A 24 12.57 -15.53 17.22
N HIS A 25 13.01 -14.80 16.20
CA HIS A 25 13.12 -15.32 14.83
C HIS A 25 14.56 -15.37 14.30
N GLY A 26 15.56 -14.90 15.06
CA GLY A 26 16.96 -14.85 14.61
C GLY A 26 17.20 -13.86 13.46
N LEU A 27 16.26 -12.94 13.21
CA LEU A 27 16.35 -11.97 12.12
C LEU A 27 16.94 -10.65 12.63
N GLU A 28 17.99 -10.17 11.96
CA GLU A 28 18.61 -8.87 12.25
C GLU A 28 18.25 -7.84 11.18
N PHE A 29 17.80 -6.67 11.64
CA PHE A 29 17.49 -5.52 10.79
C PHE A 29 18.41 -4.36 11.16
N ASN A 30 19.35 -4.04 10.27
CA ASN A 30 20.31 -2.95 10.48
C ASN A 30 19.78 -1.60 9.99
N GLU A 31 18.92 -1.61 8.98
CA GLU A 31 18.31 -0.40 8.42
C GLU A 31 17.14 0.10 9.26
N PRO A 32 16.85 1.42 9.26
CA PRO A 32 15.62 1.97 9.84
C PRO A 32 14.37 1.37 9.20
N PHE A 33 13.27 1.27 9.96
CA PHE A 33 12.01 0.85 9.35
C PHE A 33 11.52 1.90 8.35
N PRO A 34 10.99 1.49 7.18
CA PRO A 34 10.44 2.42 6.21
C PRO A 34 9.36 3.30 6.84
N ARG A 35 9.37 4.58 6.49
CA ARG A 35 8.36 5.54 6.93
C ARG A 35 7.55 6.00 5.76
N MET A 36 6.27 6.16 6.01
CA MET A 36 5.29 6.58 5.02
C MET A 36 4.30 7.50 5.73
N THR A 37 4.00 8.64 5.12
CA THR A 37 2.92 9.48 5.60
C THR A 37 1.58 8.80 5.38
N PHE A 38 0.57 9.18 6.17
CA PHE A 38 -0.80 8.70 5.95
C PHE A 38 -1.27 8.95 4.51
N THR A 39 -1.00 10.14 3.96
CA THR A 39 -1.38 10.51 2.60
C THR A 39 -0.74 9.60 1.56
N GLU A 40 0.55 9.28 1.70
CA GLU A 40 1.24 8.35 0.80
C GLU A 40 0.66 6.94 0.90
N ALA A 41 0.36 6.46 2.11
CA ALA A 41 -0.20 5.13 2.32
C ALA A 41 -1.60 5.01 1.70
N MET A 42 -2.44 6.02 1.89
CA MET A 42 -3.78 6.07 1.28
C MET A 42 -3.71 6.21 -0.24
N ARG A 43 -2.83 7.06 -0.77
CA ARG A 43 -2.66 7.23 -2.22
C ARG A 43 -2.14 5.97 -2.88
N ASP A 44 -1.10 5.35 -2.32
CA ASP A 44 -0.41 4.23 -2.98
C ASP A 44 -1.11 2.88 -2.72
N TYR A 45 -1.85 2.71 -1.62
CA TYR A 45 -2.39 1.40 -1.19
C TYR A 45 -3.83 1.43 -0.67
N GLY A 46 -4.46 2.60 -0.53
CA GLY A 46 -5.82 2.71 0.00
C GLY A 46 -5.99 2.30 1.47
N CYS A 47 -4.89 2.17 2.22
CA CYS A 47 -4.90 1.69 3.60
C CYS A 47 -3.77 2.34 4.42
N ASP A 48 -4.04 2.66 5.68
CA ASP A 48 -3.10 3.25 6.64
C ASP A 48 -2.13 2.25 7.29
N LYS A 49 -2.33 0.95 7.03
CA LYS A 49 -1.46 -0.17 7.42
C LYS A 49 -1.13 -1.06 6.22
N PRO A 50 -0.47 -0.51 5.19
CA PRO A 50 -0.26 -1.23 3.93
C PRO A 50 0.65 -2.44 4.14
N ASP A 51 0.35 -3.52 3.43
CA ASP A 51 1.24 -4.66 3.33
C ASP A 51 2.25 -4.44 2.21
N LEU A 52 3.47 -4.04 2.58
CA LEU A 52 4.54 -3.67 1.65
C LEU A 52 5.27 -4.87 1.03
N ARG A 53 4.85 -6.10 1.33
CA ARG A 53 5.54 -7.32 0.84
C ARG A 53 5.24 -7.62 -0.63
N PHE A 54 4.18 -7.04 -1.19
CA PHE A 54 3.82 -7.14 -2.60
C PHE A 54 3.69 -5.75 -3.23
N GLY A 55 3.72 -5.71 -4.57
CA GLY A 55 3.56 -4.48 -5.34
C GLY A 55 2.09 -4.06 -5.46
N MET A 56 1.62 -3.89 -6.70
CA MET A 56 0.22 -3.52 -7.00
C MET A 56 -0.23 -2.22 -6.31
N LYS A 57 0.64 -1.22 -6.32
CA LYS A 57 0.27 0.15 -5.94
C LYS A 57 -0.88 0.64 -6.81
N PHE A 58 -1.68 1.53 -6.25
CA PHE A 58 -2.65 2.31 -7.01
C PHE A 58 -1.93 3.27 -7.94
N HIS A 59 -2.44 3.36 -9.16
CA HIS A 59 -2.03 4.32 -10.16
C HIS A 59 -3.27 5.15 -10.53
N GLU A 60 -3.19 6.46 -10.31
CA GLU A 60 -4.24 7.39 -10.68
C GLU A 60 -4.29 7.54 -12.20
N LEU A 61 -5.50 7.44 -12.76
CA LEU A 61 -5.76 7.45 -14.20
C LEU A 61 -6.71 8.56 -14.63
N ASN A 62 -7.07 9.49 -13.73
CA ASN A 62 -8.05 10.55 -14.01
C ASN A 62 -7.77 11.27 -15.33
N ASP A 63 -6.54 11.75 -15.52
CA ASP A 63 -6.13 12.49 -16.73
C ASP A 63 -6.22 11.66 -18.03
N LEU A 64 -6.16 10.32 -17.92
CA LEU A 64 -6.20 9.41 -19.06
C LEU A 64 -7.62 8.88 -19.33
N ALA A 65 -8.48 8.87 -18.32
CA ALA A 65 -9.75 8.14 -18.33
C ALA A 65 -10.99 9.04 -18.29
N GLN A 66 -10.87 10.29 -17.82
CA GLN A 66 -11.99 11.22 -17.72
C GLN A 66 -12.18 12.05 -18.99
N GLY A 67 -13.43 12.41 -19.28
CA GLY A 67 -13.83 13.26 -20.41
C GLY A 67 -13.94 12.52 -21.75
N ILE A 68 -13.88 11.18 -21.75
CA ILE A 68 -13.87 10.38 -22.98
C ILE A 68 -15.25 9.84 -23.38
N GLY A 69 -16.29 10.14 -22.61
CA GLY A 69 -17.67 9.73 -22.88
C GLY A 69 -18.04 8.35 -22.33
N PHE A 70 -17.20 7.76 -21.48
CA PHE A 70 -17.51 6.52 -20.77
C PHE A 70 -17.99 6.84 -19.36
N THR A 71 -19.31 6.82 -19.18
CA THR A 71 -20.01 7.40 -18.02
C THR A 71 -19.55 6.90 -16.65
N VAL A 72 -19.06 5.67 -16.56
CA VAL A 72 -18.55 5.11 -15.29
C VAL A 72 -17.24 5.78 -14.87
N LEU A 73 -16.37 6.12 -15.81
CA LEU A 73 -15.08 6.78 -15.53
C LEU A 73 -15.22 8.31 -15.49
N ASP A 74 -16.19 8.86 -16.22
CA ASP A 74 -16.51 10.30 -16.20
C ASP A 74 -17.28 10.74 -14.94
N ALA A 75 -17.70 9.78 -14.10
CA ALA A 75 -18.37 10.08 -12.84
C ALA A 75 -17.43 10.86 -11.88
N PRO A 76 -17.95 11.78 -11.06
CA PRO A 76 -17.13 12.48 -10.07
C PRO A 76 -16.43 11.51 -9.11
N GLY A 77 -15.12 11.62 -8.99
CA GLY A 77 -14.32 10.76 -8.11
C GLY A 77 -12.89 10.57 -8.61
N GLN A 78 -12.24 9.55 -8.06
CA GLN A 78 -10.90 9.13 -8.45
C GLN A 78 -10.98 7.76 -9.16
N VAL A 79 -10.27 7.66 -10.28
CA VAL A 79 -10.11 6.46 -11.08
C VAL A 79 -8.70 5.94 -10.83
N ASP A 80 -8.60 4.88 -10.03
CA ASP A 80 -7.34 4.21 -9.74
C ASP A 80 -7.32 2.80 -10.32
N GLY A 81 -6.14 2.37 -10.76
CA GLY A 81 -5.90 1.00 -11.24
C GLY A 81 -4.75 0.33 -10.51
N ILE A 82 -4.76 -1.01 -10.51
CA ILE A 82 -3.62 -1.85 -10.11
C ILE A 82 -3.11 -2.64 -11.31
N ASN A 83 -1.82 -2.98 -11.28
CA ASN A 83 -1.22 -3.90 -12.25
C ASN A 83 -0.96 -5.27 -11.63
N ASP A 84 -1.88 -6.23 -11.86
CA ASP A 84 -1.67 -7.63 -11.50
C ASP A 84 -0.77 -8.31 -12.55
N THR A 85 0.53 -8.24 -12.28
CA THR A 85 1.58 -8.63 -13.24
C THR A 85 1.46 -10.10 -13.64
N GLY A 86 1.51 -10.35 -14.95
CA GLY A 86 1.45 -11.71 -15.51
C GLY A 86 0.04 -12.28 -15.64
N ARG A 87 -1.02 -11.48 -15.40
CA ARG A 87 -2.42 -11.94 -15.48
C ARG A 87 -3.16 -11.60 -16.77
N ALA A 88 -2.48 -11.02 -17.76
CA ALA A 88 -3.07 -10.70 -19.06
C ALA A 88 -3.73 -11.92 -19.76
N GLY A 89 -3.28 -13.15 -19.47
CA GLY A 89 -3.83 -14.38 -20.02
C GLY A 89 -4.97 -15.02 -19.22
N TRP A 90 -5.57 -14.32 -18.26
CA TRP A 90 -6.70 -14.85 -17.50
C TRP A 90 -7.87 -15.23 -18.40
N SER A 91 -8.45 -16.40 -18.13
CA SER A 91 -9.71 -16.81 -18.75
C SER A 91 -10.87 -15.95 -18.23
N ARG A 92 -11.96 -15.87 -19.00
CA ARG A 92 -13.15 -15.10 -18.59
C ARG A 92 -13.66 -15.48 -17.20
N LYS A 93 -13.65 -16.79 -16.89
CA LYS A 93 -14.04 -17.30 -15.57
C LYS A 93 -13.17 -16.73 -14.44
N GLN A 94 -11.86 -16.59 -14.66
CA GLN A 94 -10.94 -16.03 -13.66
C GLN A 94 -11.17 -14.52 -13.49
N THR A 95 -11.42 -13.79 -14.58
CA THR A 95 -11.73 -12.36 -14.54
C THR A 95 -13.09 -12.07 -13.90
N ASP A 96 -14.07 -12.96 -14.05
CA ASP A 96 -15.41 -12.77 -13.47
C ASP A 96 -15.47 -13.13 -11.97
N ALA A 97 -14.60 -14.02 -11.49
CA ALA A 97 -14.63 -14.50 -10.11
C ALA A 97 -14.59 -13.37 -9.03
N PRO A 98 -13.78 -12.30 -9.17
CA PRO A 98 -13.78 -11.18 -8.23
C PRO A 98 -15.09 -10.36 -8.17
N TYR A 99 -15.94 -10.44 -9.20
CA TYR A 99 -17.19 -9.68 -9.28
C TYR A 99 -18.39 -10.39 -8.63
N HIS A 100 -18.23 -11.66 -8.26
CA HIS A 100 -19.27 -12.46 -7.63
C HIS A 100 -19.08 -12.49 -6.11
N TYR A 101 -19.61 -11.47 -5.44
CA TYR A 101 -19.85 -11.46 -3.99
C TYR A 101 -21.33 -11.19 -3.70
#